data_AF-A0A1Z3HT73-F1
#
_entry.id   AF-A0A1Z3HT73-F1
#
_cell.length_a   1.000
_cell.length_b   1.000
_cell.length_c   1.000
_cell.angle_alpha   90.00
_cell.angle_beta   90.00
_cell.angle_gamma   90.00
#
_symmetry.space_group_name_H-M   'P 1'
#
loop_
_entity.id
_entity.type
_entity.pdbx_description
1 polymer ?
#
loop_
_entity_poly.entity_id
_entity_poly.type
_entity_poly.pdbx_seq_one_letter_code
_entity_poly.pdbx_strand_id
1 'polypeptide(L)'
;MIAFDDHIDLEHEGLDADILELTPDQVAQAATRSQADPHPERQWRIYLHGLALQGFTSWLQERAPELALGTDQVSLQDPAYAHAIDAVCGLRVGELRLCLLTSGTLVDSVLPLPKAAVELPDWAAQLFVWMEVDEHRGTARVGGVLRRDQLLRQLGPDSHQVDWALSVPLSWFERDSEQLLLYLRCLEAAALPVTTTATPDLTANHQTRLQQLLPQLQQADVLPEARLPWSLGAALLSHPDWTRWLYGVQRGQTPAWPQVNATSDLVPGGDQHGAMAAATARSPSPIAGLDPIATPQLGHRHAHHHPG
;
A
#
# COMPACT_ATOMS: atom_id res chain seq x y z
N MET A 1 -25.33 -52.73 -25.12
CA MET A 1 -25.88 -51.55 -25.80
C MET A 1 -25.95 -50.46 -24.76
N ILE A 2 -24.94 -49.60 -24.74
CA ILE A 2 -24.75 -48.58 -23.70
C ILE A 2 -25.63 -47.39 -24.08
N ALA A 3 -26.57 -47.04 -23.22
CA ALA A 3 -27.26 -45.76 -23.30
C ALA A 3 -26.25 -44.70 -22.84
N PHE A 4 -25.83 -43.85 -23.79
CA PHE A 4 -25.18 -42.59 -23.47
C PHE A 4 -26.28 -41.65 -22.97
N ASP A 5 -26.26 -41.39 -21.68
CA ASP A 5 -27.04 -40.31 -21.08
C ASP A 5 -26.27 -39.01 -21.37
N ASP A 6 -26.84 -38.20 -22.24
CA ASP A 6 -26.37 -36.86 -22.60
C ASP A 6 -26.57 -35.95 -21.38
N HIS A 7 -25.60 -35.94 -20.47
CA HIS A 7 -25.41 -34.79 -19.58
C HIS A 7 -24.76 -33.69 -20.41
N ILE A 8 -25.59 -32.86 -21.04
CA ILE A 8 -25.17 -31.58 -21.57
C ILE A 8 -24.83 -30.69 -20.35
N ASP A 9 -23.54 -30.60 -20.05
CA ASP A 9 -22.95 -29.61 -19.13
C ASP A 9 -23.18 -28.20 -19.69
N LEU A 10 -24.35 -27.62 -19.42
CA LEU A 10 -24.68 -26.21 -19.65
C LEU A 10 -24.30 -25.36 -18.43
N GLU A 11 -23.03 -25.40 -17.99
CA GLU A 11 -22.55 -24.59 -16.85
C GLU A 11 -21.36 -23.66 -17.18
N HIS A 12 -21.00 -23.44 -18.45
CA HIS A 12 -19.84 -22.60 -18.81
C HIS A 12 -20.15 -21.48 -19.84
N GLU A 13 -21.27 -20.79 -19.70
CA GLU A 13 -21.55 -19.53 -20.42
C GLU A 13 -21.98 -18.41 -19.46
N GLY A 14 -21.28 -18.31 -18.33
CA GLY A 14 -21.20 -17.04 -17.59
C GLY A 14 -20.35 -16.07 -18.40
N LEU A 15 -21.01 -15.38 -19.33
CA LEU A 15 -20.48 -14.37 -20.25
C LEU A 15 -19.20 -13.67 -19.78
N ASP A 16 -18.22 -13.66 -20.68
CA ASP A 16 -16.92 -12.96 -20.68
C ASP A 16 -17.00 -11.42 -20.53
N ALA A 17 -18.01 -10.88 -19.85
CA ALA A 17 -18.29 -9.45 -19.79
C ALA A 17 -17.11 -8.64 -19.24
N ASP A 18 -16.32 -9.23 -18.33
CA ASP A 18 -15.17 -8.59 -17.68
C ASP A 18 -13.84 -8.78 -18.42
N ILE A 19 -13.82 -9.51 -19.53
CA ILE A 19 -12.63 -9.69 -20.34
C ILE A 19 -12.44 -8.47 -21.24
N LEU A 20 -11.25 -7.86 -21.15
CA LEU A 20 -10.84 -6.75 -21.99
C LEU A 20 -9.70 -7.17 -22.89
N GLU A 21 -9.88 -6.88 -24.17
CA GLU A 21 -8.82 -6.97 -25.16
C GLU A 21 -7.87 -5.78 -24.99
N LEU A 22 -6.59 -6.08 -24.81
CA LEU A 22 -5.53 -5.08 -24.76
C LEU A 22 -5.13 -4.72 -26.18
N THR A 23 -5.16 -3.43 -26.47
CA THR A 23 -4.71 -2.92 -27.76
C THR A 23 -3.19 -3.14 -27.93
N PRO A 24 -2.69 -3.23 -29.18
CA PRO A 24 -1.25 -3.31 -29.44
C PRO A 24 -0.45 -2.18 -28.78
N ASP A 25 -1.02 -0.97 -28.71
CA ASP A 25 -0.37 0.18 -28.07
C ASP A 25 -0.26 0.01 -26.55
N GLN A 26 -1.26 -0.59 -25.90
CA GLN A 26 -1.20 -0.91 -24.46
C GLN A 26 -0.15 -1.98 -24.17
N VAL A 27 -0.08 -3.01 -25.00
CA VAL A 27 0.94 -4.07 -24.91
C VAL A 27 2.35 -3.48 -25.12
N ALA A 28 2.53 -2.64 -26.15
CA ALA A 28 3.80 -1.97 -26.42
C ALA A 28 4.24 -1.04 -25.29
N GLN A 29 3.30 -0.33 -24.65
CA GLN A 29 3.58 0.49 -23.47
C GLN A 29 4.07 -0.36 -22.29
N ALA A 30 3.41 -1.48 -22.00
CA ALA A 30 3.85 -2.40 -20.95
C ALA A 30 5.25 -2.97 -21.24
N ALA A 31 5.50 -3.38 -22.48
CA ALA A 31 6.80 -3.91 -22.92
C ALA A 31 7.92 -2.85 -22.85
N THR A 32 7.64 -1.60 -23.22
CA THR A 32 8.63 -0.51 -23.13
C THR A 32 9.05 -0.27 -21.68
N ARG A 33 8.10 -0.35 -20.74
CA ARG A 33 8.39 -0.19 -19.30
C ARG A 33 9.24 -1.32 -18.76
N SER A 34 8.94 -2.57 -19.12
CA SER A 34 9.67 -3.72 -18.60
C SER A 34 11.13 -3.75 -19.06
N GLN A 35 11.41 -3.33 -20.30
CA GLN A 35 12.77 -3.28 -20.87
C GLN A 35 13.75 -2.39 -20.10
N ALA A 36 13.28 -1.53 -19.20
CA ALA A 36 14.15 -0.71 -18.36
C ALA A 36 14.95 -1.52 -17.33
N ASP A 37 14.49 -2.71 -16.94
CA ASP A 37 15.16 -3.61 -16.01
C ASP A 37 16.04 -4.61 -16.80
N PRO A 38 17.30 -4.88 -16.43
CA PRO A 38 18.11 -5.87 -17.14
C PRO A 38 17.79 -7.34 -16.78
N HIS A 39 16.99 -7.62 -15.75
CA HIS A 39 16.75 -8.99 -15.25
C HIS A 39 15.47 -9.61 -15.84
N PRO A 40 15.54 -10.76 -16.50
CA PRO A 40 14.39 -11.36 -17.18
C PRO A 40 13.15 -11.58 -16.28
N GLU A 41 13.34 -12.08 -15.05
CA GLU A 41 12.22 -12.32 -14.13
C GLU A 41 11.52 -11.01 -13.70
N ARG A 42 12.30 -9.95 -13.48
CA ARG A 42 11.76 -8.62 -13.13
C ARG A 42 11.12 -7.95 -14.32
N GLN A 43 11.75 -8.02 -15.49
CA GLN A 43 11.15 -7.56 -16.75
C GLN A 43 9.77 -8.20 -16.93
N TRP A 44 9.68 -9.52 -16.76
CA TRP A 44 8.43 -10.24 -16.89
C TRP A 44 7.36 -9.75 -15.90
N ARG A 45 7.70 -9.61 -14.62
CA ARG A 45 6.78 -9.07 -13.60
C ARG A 45 6.31 -7.66 -13.91
N ILE A 46 7.23 -6.75 -14.24
CA ILE A 46 6.92 -5.36 -14.61
C ILE A 46 6.02 -5.32 -15.86
N TYR A 47 6.25 -6.22 -16.82
CA TYR A 47 5.42 -6.35 -18.02
C TYR A 47 3.99 -6.77 -17.67
N LEU A 48 3.81 -7.84 -16.88
CA LEU A 48 2.49 -8.30 -16.44
C LEU A 48 1.75 -7.24 -15.62
N HIS A 49 2.44 -6.55 -14.71
CA HIS A 49 1.90 -5.39 -13.99
C HIS A 49 1.47 -4.27 -14.93
N GLY A 50 2.24 -4.02 -15.99
CA GLY A 50 1.90 -3.08 -17.04
C GLY A 50 0.60 -3.46 -17.77
N LEU A 51 0.48 -4.72 -18.19
CA LEU A 51 -0.74 -5.22 -18.85
C LEU A 51 -1.95 -5.13 -17.93
N ALA A 52 -1.82 -5.53 -16.67
CA ALA A 52 -2.89 -5.43 -15.67
C ALA A 52 -3.34 -3.98 -15.43
N LEU A 53 -2.39 -3.04 -15.34
CA LEU A 53 -2.73 -1.62 -15.21
C LEU A 53 -3.50 -1.11 -16.43
N GLN A 54 -3.07 -1.48 -17.64
CA GLN A 54 -3.78 -1.07 -18.86
C GLN A 54 -5.18 -1.69 -18.93
N GLY A 55 -5.30 -2.98 -18.63
CA GLY A 55 -6.59 -3.68 -18.56
C GLY A 55 -7.53 -3.07 -17.54
N PHE A 56 -7.07 -2.82 -16.32
CA PHE A 56 -7.88 -2.18 -15.29
C PHE A 56 -8.30 -0.75 -15.67
N THR A 57 -7.41 -0.01 -16.34
CA THR A 57 -7.72 1.34 -16.83
C THR A 57 -8.84 1.30 -17.87
N SER A 58 -8.75 0.42 -18.86
CA SER A 58 -9.82 0.22 -19.85
C SER A 58 -11.12 -0.25 -19.20
N TRP A 59 -11.03 -1.21 -18.27
CA TRP A 59 -12.19 -1.74 -17.55
C TRP A 59 -13.00 -0.63 -16.86
N LEU A 60 -12.28 0.22 -16.11
CA LEU A 60 -12.92 1.30 -15.36
C LEU A 60 -13.51 2.35 -16.30
N GLN A 61 -12.81 2.68 -17.39
CA GLN A 61 -13.30 3.63 -18.39
C GLN A 61 -14.58 3.14 -19.09
N GLU A 62 -14.69 1.84 -19.37
CA GLU A 62 -15.88 1.26 -20.01
C GLU A 62 -17.07 1.17 -19.05
N ARG A 63 -16.83 0.75 -17.79
CA ARG A 63 -17.89 0.45 -16.82
C ARG A 63 -18.33 1.64 -15.98
N ALA A 64 -17.43 2.58 -15.73
CA ALA A 64 -17.67 3.75 -14.90
C ALA A 64 -16.81 4.93 -15.38
N PRO A 65 -17.07 5.49 -16.58
CA PRO A 65 -16.28 6.58 -17.16
C PRO A 65 -16.26 7.85 -16.30
N GLU A 66 -17.22 8.00 -15.37
CA GLU A 66 -17.24 9.09 -14.40
C GLU A 66 -16.19 8.94 -13.28
N LEU A 67 -15.65 7.74 -13.08
CA LEU A 67 -14.61 7.46 -12.10
C LEU A 67 -13.22 7.67 -12.72
N ALA A 68 -12.54 8.73 -12.30
CA ALA A 68 -11.18 9.01 -12.75
C ALA A 68 -10.16 8.13 -12.02
N LEU A 69 -9.31 7.43 -12.77
CA LEU A 69 -8.16 6.71 -12.23
C LEU A 69 -6.94 7.64 -12.09
N GLY A 70 -6.58 7.96 -10.86
CA GLY A 70 -5.34 8.64 -10.51
C GLY A 70 -4.15 7.70 -10.66
N THR A 71 -3.22 8.06 -11.54
CA THR A 71 -2.02 7.26 -11.83
C THR A 71 -0.70 7.95 -11.47
N ASP A 72 -0.75 9.17 -10.94
CA ASP A 72 0.40 10.06 -10.68
C ASP A 72 1.43 9.53 -9.67
N GLN A 73 1.02 8.67 -8.74
CA GLN A 73 1.87 8.09 -7.69
C GLN A 73 1.96 6.57 -7.77
N VAL A 74 1.77 6.01 -8.96
CA VAL A 74 1.77 4.55 -9.14
C VAL A 74 3.19 3.99 -9.07
N SER A 75 3.38 2.91 -8.31
CA SER A 75 4.69 2.25 -8.13
C SER A 75 5.37 1.93 -9.47
N LEU A 76 4.58 1.57 -10.48
CA LEU A 76 5.04 1.23 -11.82
C LEU A 76 5.58 2.42 -12.65
N GLN A 77 5.39 3.66 -12.21
CA GLN A 77 5.92 4.84 -12.92
C GLN A 77 7.35 5.19 -12.52
N ASP A 78 7.78 4.84 -11.31
CA ASP A 78 9.17 4.99 -10.87
C ASP A 78 9.86 3.62 -10.98
N PRO A 79 10.87 3.46 -11.85
CA PRO A 79 11.57 2.19 -12.05
C PRO A 79 12.12 1.58 -10.76
N ALA A 80 12.49 2.40 -9.77
CA ALA A 80 13.02 1.93 -8.51
C ALA A 80 11.94 1.25 -7.65
N TYR A 81 10.70 1.76 -7.68
CA TYR A 81 9.56 1.16 -6.99
C TYR A 81 8.98 -0.02 -7.76
N ALA A 82 8.88 0.08 -9.09
CA ALA A 82 8.50 -1.03 -9.98
C ALA A 82 9.40 -2.26 -9.77
N HIS A 83 10.68 -2.03 -9.47
CA HIS A 83 11.67 -3.06 -9.17
C HIS A 83 11.53 -3.67 -7.76
N ALA A 84 10.99 -2.91 -6.80
CA ALA A 84 11.01 -3.27 -5.38
C ALA A 84 9.66 -3.73 -4.81
N ILE A 85 8.55 -3.42 -5.49
CA ILE A 85 7.20 -3.77 -5.03
C ILE A 85 6.56 -4.71 -6.06
N ASP A 86 6.20 -5.92 -5.64
CA ASP A 86 5.54 -6.93 -6.49
C ASP A 86 4.04 -6.71 -6.69
N ALA A 87 3.65 -5.48 -7.02
CA ALA A 87 2.27 -5.12 -7.34
C ALA A 87 2.21 -3.72 -7.96
N VAL A 88 1.02 -3.37 -8.48
CA VAL A 88 0.72 -2.01 -8.90
C VAL A 88 0.07 -1.27 -7.73
N CYS A 89 0.89 -0.60 -6.92
CA CYS A 89 0.44 0.16 -5.74
C CYS A 89 0.31 1.66 -6.06
N GLY A 90 -0.41 2.39 -5.21
CA GLY A 90 -0.51 3.85 -5.29
C GLY A 90 -1.57 4.35 -6.27
N LEU A 91 -2.41 3.46 -6.82
CA LEU A 91 -3.57 3.84 -7.63
C LEU A 91 -4.63 4.52 -6.77
N ARG A 92 -5.34 5.48 -7.36
CA ARG A 92 -6.44 6.17 -6.67
C ARG A 92 -7.69 6.26 -7.53
N VAL A 93 -8.85 6.07 -6.91
CA VAL A 93 -10.16 6.37 -7.51
C VAL A 93 -10.92 7.18 -6.47
N GLY A 94 -11.08 8.48 -6.73
CA GLY A 94 -11.47 9.44 -5.68
C GLY A 94 -10.48 9.40 -4.51
N GLU A 95 -11.00 9.20 -3.30
CA GLU A 95 -10.20 9.09 -2.08
C GLU A 95 -9.71 7.66 -1.78
N LEU A 96 -10.20 6.67 -2.52
CA LEU A 96 -9.83 5.27 -2.29
C LEU A 96 -8.49 4.94 -2.91
N ARG A 97 -7.61 4.30 -2.13
CA ARG A 97 -6.34 3.76 -2.62
C ARG A 97 -6.46 2.30 -3.00
N LEU A 98 -5.99 1.97 -4.20
CA LEU A 98 -6.05 0.63 -4.77
C LEU A 98 -4.64 0.05 -4.94
N CYS A 99 -4.56 -1.28 -4.87
CA CYS A 99 -3.40 -2.07 -5.26
C CYS A 99 -3.85 -3.19 -6.20
N LEU A 100 -3.24 -3.29 -7.40
CA LEU A 100 -3.50 -4.40 -8.31
C LEU A 100 -2.52 -5.53 -8.04
N LEU A 101 -3.06 -6.73 -7.82
CA LEU A 101 -2.33 -7.98 -7.73
C LEU A 101 -2.57 -8.75 -9.03
N THR A 102 -1.51 -9.25 -9.64
CA THR A 102 -1.63 -9.88 -10.97
C THR A 102 -1.36 -11.37 -10.91
N SER A 103 -2.19 -12.15 -11.60
CA SER A 103 -1.82 -13.52 -11.99
C SER A 103 -1.66 -13.62 -13.51
N GLY A 104 -0.63 -14.34 -13.94
CA GLY A 104 -0.41 -14.70 -15.35
C GLY A 104 -0.97 -16.08 -15.71
N THR A 105 -1.49 -16.84 -14.74
CA THR A 105 -2.08 -18.16 -14.95
C THR A 105 -3.37 -18.35 -14.13
N LEU A 106 -4.31 -19.15 -14.64
CA LEU A 106 -5.55 -19.54 -13.96
C LEU A 106 -5.33 -20.58 -12.85
N VAL A 107 -4.12 -21.13 -12.71
CA VAL A 107 -3.83 -22.26 -11.83
C VAL A 107 -3.41 -21.80 -10.43
N ASP A 108 -3.02 -20.53 -10.30
CA ASP A 108 -2.56 -19.97 -9.03
C ASP A 108 -3.73 -19.89 -8.05
N SER A 109 -3.67 -20.63 -6.95
CA SER A 109 -4.71 -20.58 -5.89
C SER A 109 -4.46 -19.47 -4.86
N VAL A 110 -3.29 -18.84 -4.93
CA VAL A 110 -2.82 -17.80 -4.02
C VAL A 110 -2.11 -16.70 -4.82
N LEU A 111 -2.22 -15.45 -4.35
CA LEU A 111 -1.50 -14.31 -4.89
C LEU A 111 -0.47 -13.79 -3.88
N PRO A 112 0.73 -13.38 -4.33
CA PRO A 112 1.62 -12.60 -3.49
C PRO A 112 1.04 -11.19 -3.30
N LEU A 113 0.80 -10.80 -2.06
CA LEU A 113 0.43 -9.45 -1.67
C LEU A 113 1.63 -8.77 -1.00
N PRO A 114 2.24 -7.75 -1.62
CA PRO A 114 3.37 -7.05 -1.02
C PRO A 114 3.00 -6.48 0.33
N LYS A 115 3.83 -6.74 1.33
CA LYS A 115 3.66 -6.21 2.68
C LYS A 115 3.69 -4.69 2.69
N ALA A 116 4.40 -4.07 1.74
CA ALA A 116 4.36 -2.64 1.48
C ALA A 116 2.94 -2.10 1.22
N ALA A 117 2.14 -2.82 0.44
CA ALA A 117 0.75 -2.44 0.11
C ALA A 117 -0.20 -2.58 1.31
N VAL A 118 0.24 -3.20 2.40
CA VAL A 118 -0.51 -3.34 3.63
C VAL A 118 0.03 -2.38 4.69
N GLU A 119 1.33 -2.33 4.91
CA GLU A 119 1.94 -1.70 6.09
C GLU A 119 2.55 -0.33 5.85
N LEU A 120 2.91 0.05 4.62
CA LEU A 120 3.59 1.33 4.39
C LEU A 120 2.60 2.44 4.08
N PRO A 121 2.63 3.59 4.79
CA PRO A 121 1.68 4.69 4.60
C PRO A 121 1.52 5.17 3.16
N ASP A 122 2.61 5.22 2.39
CA ASP A 122 2.59 5.73 1.02
C ASP A 122 1.96 4.74 0.03
N TRP A 123 2.05 3.44 0.33
CA TRP A 123 1.64 2.35 -0.56
C TRP A 123 0.40 1.60 -0.08
N ALA A 124 -0.02 1.84 1.15
CA ALA A 124 -1.08 1.11 1.79
C ALA A 124 -2.41 1.32 1.06
N ALA A 125 -2.95 0.22 0.56
CA ALA A 125 -4.21 0.19 -0.16
C ALA A 125 -5.38 -0.15 0.79
N GLN A 126 -6.55 0.31 0.36
CA GLN A 126 -7.84 0.03 0.99
C GLN A 126 -8.57 -1.08 0.24
N LEU A 127 -8.40 -1.14 -1.08
CA LEU A 127 -8.91 -2.19 -1.94
C LEU A 127 -7.75 -2.88 -2.67
N PHE A 128 -7.72 -4.20 -2.60
CA PHE A 128 -6.82 -5.05 -3.37
C PHE A 128 -7.64 -5.64 -4.52
N VAL A 129 -7.25 -5.34 -5.75
CA VAL A 129 -7.94 -5.82 -6.95
C VAL A 129 -7.07 -6.89 -7.58
N TRP A 130 -7.62 -8.08 -7.75
CA TRP A 130 -6.96 -9.13 -8.50
C TRP A 130 -7.25 -8.95 -9.99
N MET A 131 -6.18 -8.85 -10.77
CA MET A 131 -6.19 -8.82 -12.21
C MET A 131 -5.66 -10.15 -12.75
N GLU A 132 -6.45 -10.80 -13.60
CA GLU A 132 -5.98 -11.92 -14.40
C GLU A 132 -5.52 -11.40 -15.74
N VAL A 133 -4.31 -11.77 -16.15
CA VAL A 133 -3.70 -11.36 -17.41
C VAL A 133 -3.39 -12.60 -18.23
N ASP A 134 -3.97 -12.69 -19.43
CA ASP A 134 -3.57 -13.64 -20.45
C ASP A 134 -2.73 -12.88 -21.49
N GLU A 135 -1.42 -12.96 -21.31
CA GLU A 135 -0.44 -12.33 -22.18
C GLU A 135 -0.51 -12.86 -23.61
N HIS A 136 -0.75 -14.16 -23.78
CA HIS A 136 -0.78 -14.81 -25.09
C HIS A 136 -1.98 -14.37 -25.93
N ARG A 137 -3.12 -14.14 -25.26
CA ARG A 137 -4.34 -13.64 -25.90
C ARG A 137 -4.39 -12.11 -25.93
N GLY A 138 -3.48 -11.44 -25.22
CA GLY A 138 -3.51 -9.98 -25.06
C GLY A 138 -4.78 -9.54 -24.35
N THR A 139 -5.22 -10.26 -23.31
CA THR A 139 -6.44 -9.92 -22.57
C THR A 139 -6.17 -9.76 -21.09
N ALA A 140 -7.00 -8.96 -20.42
CA ALA A 140 -6.99 -8.81 -18.97
C ALA A 140 -8.42 -8.77 -18.44
N ARG A 141 -8.63 -9.22 -17.20
CA ARG A 141 -9.93 -9.13 -16.52
C ARG A 141 -9.78 -8.89 -15.03
N VAL A 142 -10.80 -8.28 -14.43
CA VAL A 142 -10.92 -8.19 -12.97
C VAL A 142 -11.36 -9.56 -12.46
N GLY A 143 -10.48 -10.27 -11.76
CA GLY A 143 -10.78 -11.57 -11.14
C GLY A 143 -11.48 -11.45 -9.79
N GLY A 144 -11.32 -10.32 -9.11
CA GLY A 144 -12.07 -10.00 -7.90
C GLY A 144 -11.49 -8.86 -7.09
N VAL A 145 -12.15 -8.53 -5.97
CA VAL A 145 -11.75 -7.48 -5.03
C VAL A 145 -11.71 -8.01 -3.59
N LEU A 146 -10.70 -7.59 -2.84
CA LEU A 146 -10.57 -7.83 -1.42
C LEU A 146 -10.40 -6.49 -0.69
N ARG A 147 -11.24 -6.24 0.31
CA ARG A 147 -11.10 -5.05 1.14
C ARG A 147 -10.04 -5.25 2.23
N ARG A 148 -9.38 -4.16 2.63
CA ARG A 148 -8.38 -4.17 3.71
C ARG A 148 -8.92 -4.71 5.03
N ASP A 149 -10.12 -4.32 5.44
CA ASP A 149 -10.74 -4.80 6.68
C ASP A 149 -11.07 -6.30 6.62
N GLN A 150 -11.39 -6.84 5.44
CA GLN A 150 -11.54 -8.28 5.25
C GLN A 150 -10.18 -8.99 5.34
N LEU A 151 -9.17 -8.48 4.64
CA LEU A 151 -7.80 -9.01 4.70
C LEU A 151 -7.28 -9.10 6.15
N LEU A 152 -7.36 -8.00 6.91
CA LEU A 152 -6.87 -7.95 8.28
C LEU A 152 -7.64 -8.91 9.22
N ARG A 153 -8.95 -9.10 9.00
CA ARG A 153 -9.73 -10.10 9.73
C ARG A 153 -9.29 -11.53 9.43
N GLN A 154 -8.93 -11.83 8.18
CA GLN A 154 -8.51 -13.17 7.77
C GLN A 154 -7.08 -13.51 8.23
N LEU A 155 -6.17 -12.53 8.26
CA LEU A 155 -4.81 -12.73 8.76
C LEU A 155 -4.78 -13.03 10.27
N GLY A 156 -5.72 -12.47 11.04
CA GLY A 156 -5.73 -12.61 12.49
C GLY A 156 -4.54 -11.92 13.16
N PRO A 157 -4.45 -11.95 14.51
CA PRO A 157 -3.39 -11.29 15.26
C PRO A 157 -2.03 -12.01 15.21
N ASP A 158 -2.03 -13.31 14.90
CA ASP A 158 -0.87 -14.20 15.02
C ASP A 158 -0.31 -14.68 13.66
N SER A 159 -0.62 -13.98 12.55
CA SER A 159 -0.04 -14.35 11.26
C SER A 159 1.48 -14.18 11.28
N HIS A 160 2.21 -15.27 11.53
CA HIS A 160 3.66 -15.31 11.43
C HIS A 160 4.06 -15.10 9.96
N GLN A 161 4.58 -13.91 9.70
CA GLN A 161 4.68 -13.33 8.37
C GLN A 161 5.99 -13.72 7.68
N VAL A 162 5.89 -14.22 6.44
CA VAL A 162 7.03 -14.36 5.53
C VAL A 162 7.46 -12.95 5.09
N ASP A 163 8.78 -12.73 5.03
CA ASP A 163 9.42 -11.43 5.26
C ASP A 163 8.86 -10.25 4.43
N TRP A 164 8.47 -10.42 3.16
CA TRP A 164 8.11 -9.29 2.28
C TRP A 164 6.74 -9.36 1.60
N ALA A 165 6.13 -10.53 1.56
CA ALA A 165 4.86 -10.74 0.89
C ALA A 165 3.97 -11.70 1.68
N LEU A 166 2.68 -11.43 1.65
CA LEU A 166 1.64 -12.28 2.20
C LEU A 166 1.09 -13.16 1.09
N SER A 167 0.95 -14.47 1.32
CA SER A 167 0.21 -15.34 0.40
C SER A 167 -1.29 -15.21 0.68
N VAL A 168 -2.03 -14.63 -0.27
CA VAL A 168 -3.46 -14.39 -0.13
C VAL A 168 -4.23 -15.38 -1.01
N PRO A 169 -5.04 -16.28 -0.45
CA PRO A 169 -5.87 -17.18 -1.23
C PRO A 169 -6.87 -16.42 -2.12
N LEU A 170 -7.03 -16.88 -3.36
CA LEU A 170 -8.04 -16.32 -4.27
C LEU A 170 -9.46 -16.45 -3.74
N SER A 171 -9.72 -17.43 -2.88
CA SER A 171 -11.01 -17.62 -2.22
C SER A 171 -11.39 -16.49 -1.26
N TRP A 172 -10.45 -15.59 -0.92
CA TRP A 172 -10.74 -14.42 -0.10
C TRP A 172 -11.30 -13.25 -0.92
N PHE A 173 -11.12 -13.25 -2.24
CA PHE A 173 -11.59 -12.19 -3.12
C PHE A 173 -13.07 -12.40 -3.47
N GLU A 174 -13.82 -11.31 -3.40
CA GLU A 174 -15.16 -11.24 -3.98
C GLU A 174 -15.02 -11.22 -5.51
N ARG A 175 -15.58 -12.23 -6.20
CA ARG A 175 -15.41 -12.39 -7.65
C ARG A 175 -16.35 -11.53 -8.50
N ASP A 176 -17.34 -10.91 -7.88
CA ASP A 176 -18.27 -10.02 -8.58
C ASP A 176 -17.60 -8.66 -8.83
N SER A 177 -17.34 -8.35 -10.11
CA SER A 177 -16.74 -7.09 -10.52
C SER A 177 -17.66 -5.89 -10.30
N GLU A 178 -18.99 -6.09 -10.25
CA GLU A 178 -19.95 -5.05 -9.92
C GLU A 178 -19.82 -4.64 -8.44
N GLN A 179 -19.42 -5.57 -7.57
CA GLN A 179 -19.14 -5.27 -6.17
C GLN A 179 -17.94 -4.32 -6.02
N LEU A 180 -16.95 -4.40 -6.92
CA LEU A 180 -15.87 -3.42 -6.99
C LEU A 180 -16.41 -2.04 -7.36
N LEU A 181 -17.25 -1.93 -8.40
CA LEU A 181 -17.87 -0.64 -8.78
C LEU A 181 -18.70 -0.04 -7.65
N LEU A 182 -19.45 -0.88 -6.92
CA LEU A 182 -20.21 -0.46 -5.75
C LEU A 182 -19.29 0.13 -4.67
N TYR A 183 -18.16 -0.53 -4.38
CA TYR A 183 -17.18 0.01 -3.45
C TYR A 183 -16.60 1.35 -3.93
N LEU A 184 -16.22 1.45 -5.21
CA LEU A 184 -15.62 2.68 -5.73
C LEU A 184 -16.57 3.88 -5.71
N ARG A 185 -17.89 3.66 -5.84
CA ARG A 185 -18.90 4.72 -5.83
C ARG A 185 -19.40 5.08 -4.43
N CYS A 186 -19.53 4.09 -3.56
CA CYS A 186 -20.29 4.25 -2.31
C CYS A 186 -19.45 4.13 -1.04
N LEU A 187 -18.23 3.59 -1.13
CA LEU A 187 -17.39 3.41 0.06
C LEU A 187 -16.63 4.69 0.37
N GLU A 188 -16.88 5.25 1.54
CA GLU A 188 -16.08 6.36 2.06
C GLU A 188 -14.71 5.85 2.49
N ALA A 189 -13.64 6.56 2.12
CA ALA A 189 -12.27 6.18 2.50
C ALA A 189 -12.09 6.08 4.03
N ALA A 190 -12.82 6.87 4.81
CA ALA A 190 -12.80 6.81 6.27
C ALA A 190 -13.30 5.46 6.85
N ALA A 191 -14.13 4.71 6.10
CA ALA A 191 -14.63 3.40 6.51
C ALA A 191 -13.56 2.30 6.41
N LEU A 192 -12.48 2.54 5.67
CA LEU A 192 -11.32 1.66 5.56
C LEU A 192 -10.06 2.40 6.01
N PRO A 193 -9.92 2.68 7.32
CA PRO A 193 -8.77 3.43 7.81
C PRO A 193 -7.49 2.67 7.51
N VAL A 194 -6.58 3.34 6.82
CA VAL A 194 -5.20 2.90 6.69
C VAL A 194 -4.52 3.28 7.98
N THR A 195 -4.36 2.31 8.90
CA THR A 195 -3.56 2.52 10.11
C THR A 195 -2.16 2.91 9.67
N THR A 196 -1.82 4.18 9.89
CA THR A 196 -0.52 4.73 9.57
C THR A 196 0.42 4.27 10.68
N THR A 197 1.12 3.17 10.46
CA THR A 197 2.37 2.95 11.20
C THR A 197 3.27 4.15 10.90
N ALA A 198 3.96 4.67 11.92
CA ALA A 198 4.88 5.78 11.71
C ALA A 198 5.86 5.41 10.60
N THR A 199 6.12 6.36 9.69
CA THR A 199 7.10 6.17 8.61
C THR A 199 8.41 5.68 9.23
N PRO A 200 8.91 4.49 8.86
CA PRO A 200 10.09 3.93 9.49
C PRO A 200 11.31 4.79 9.17
N ASP A 201 11.86 5.46 10.18
CA ASP A 201 13.03 6.32 10.02
C ASP A 201 14.28 5.52 9.63
N LEU A 202 15.02 6.07 8.68
CA LEU A 202 16.37 5.59 8.39
C LEU A 202 17.31 6.03 9.50
N THR A 203 18.02 5.06 10.08
CA THR A 203 18.97 5.31 11.18
C THR A 203 20.38 5.00 10.70
N ALA A 204 21.39 5.50 11.43
CA ALA A 204 22.78 5.12 11.19
C ALA A 204 23.00 3.59 11.26
N ASN A 205 22.20 2.88 12.05
CA ASN A 205 22.21 1.42 12.11
C ASN A 205 21.69 0.79 10.80
N HIS A 206 20.58 1.32 10.25
CA HIS A 206 20.07 0.89 8.94
C HIS A 206 21.13 1.08 7.84
N GLN A 207 21.80 2.22 7.81
CA GLN A 207 22.89 2.49 6.86
C GLN A 207 24.05 1.50 7.03
N THR A 208 24.50 1.26 8.26
CA THR A 208 25.60 0.32 8.56
C THR A 208 25.23 -1.10 8.11
N ARG A 209 24.00 -1.53 8.37
CA ARG A 209 23.46 -2.83 7.94
C ARG A 209 23.42 -2.94 6.40
N LEU A 210 22.98 -1.89 5.71
CA LEU A 210 22.99 -1.84 4.24
C LEU A 210 24.41 -1.94 3.68
N GLN A 211 25.39 -1.25 4.28
CA GLN A 211 26.79 -1.35 3.87
C GLN A 211 27.33 -2.77 3.98
N GLN A 212 26.96 -3.50 5.04
CA GLN A 212 27.34 -4.90 5.23
C GLN A 212 26.70 -5.84 4.21
N LEU A 213 25.44 -5.56 3.83
CA LEU A 213 24.69 -6.36 2.86
C LEU A 213 24.98 -5.97 1.41
N LEU A 214 25.62 -4.82 1.16
CA LEU A 214 25.85 -4.25 -0.17
C LEU A 214 26.47 -5.26 -1.16
N PRO A 215 27.52 -6.03 -0.82
CA PRO A 215 28.11 -6.99 -1.76
C PRO A 215 27.12 -8.09 -2.19
N GLN A 216 26.14 -8.41 -1.34
CA GLN A 216 25.09 -9.38 -1.62
C GLN A 216 23.96 -8.77 -2.44
N LEU A 217 23.62 -7.49 -2.19
CA LEU A 217 22.59 -6.76 -2.94
C LEU A 217 23.02 -6.41 -4.35
N GLN A 218 24.34 -6.26 -4.58
CA GLN A 218 24.93 -6.09 -5.91
C GLN A 218 24.86 -7.35 -6.77
N GLN A 219 24.58 -8.52 -6.17
CA GLN A 219 24.34 -9.74 -6.94
C GLN A 219 22.96 -9.64 -7.59
N ALA A 220 23.00 -9.40 -8.89
CA ALA A 220 21.88 -8.97 -9.72
C ALA A 220 20.70 -9.98 -9.73
N ASP A 221 21.01 -11.28 -9.61
CA ASP A 221 20.04 -12.38 -9.72
C ASP A 221 19.17 -12.61 -8.48
N VAL A 222 19.35 -11.84 -7.39
CA VAL A 222 18.60 -12.07 -6.15
C VAL A 222 17.63 -10.93 -5.88
N LEU A 223 16.34 -11.25 -5.75
CA LEU A 223 15.32 -10.30 -5.32
C LEU A 223 15.71 -9.67 -3.96
N PRO A 224 15.53 -8.35 -3.75
CA PRO A 224 15.92 -7.70 -2.50
C PRO A 224 15.24 -8.36 -1.30
N GLU A 225 14.02 -8.83 -1.51
CA GLU A 225 13.16 -9.55 -0.57
C GLU A 225 13.81 -10.81 0.01
N ALA A 226 14.69 -11.49 -0.76
CA ALA A 226 15.35 -12.72 -0.32
C ALA A 226 16.58 -12.45 0.57
N ARG A 227 17.02 -11.20 0.72
CA ARG A 227 18.27 -10.84 1.42
C ARG A 227 18.12 -9.75 2.46
N LEU A 228 17.12 -8.87 2.32
CA LEU A 228 16.87 -7.78 3.25
C LEU A 228 15.82 -8.19 4.28
N PRO A 229 16.01 -7.91 5.57
CA PRO A 229 14.92 -8.01 6.54
C PRO A 229 13.86 -6.94 6.24
N TRP A 230 12.59 -7.25 6.52
CA TRP A 230 11.47 -6.33 6.28
C TRP A 230 11.68 -4.95 6.89
N SER A 231 12.18 -4.85 8.12
CA SER A 231 12.39 -3.56 8.80
C SER A 231 13.28 -2.61 7.99
N LEU A 232 14.31 -3.15 7.34
CA LEU A 232 15.19 -2.39 6.48
C LEU A 232 14.53 -2.08 5.13
N GLY A 233 13.78 -3.03 4.58
CA GLY A 233 12.99 -2.85 3.38
C GLY A 233 11.93 -1.75 3.49
N ALA A 234 11.18 -1.78 4.58
CA ALA A 234 10.20 -0.78 4.94
C ALA A 234 10.82 0.62 5.02
N ALA A 235 11.96 0.75 5.69
CA ALA A 235 12.71 2.01 5.77
C ALA A 235 13.16 2.49 4.40
N LEU A 236 13.68 1.60 3.54
CA LEU A 236 14.08 1.95 2.18
C LEU A 236 12.89 2.44 1.34
N LEU A 237 11.81 1.66 1.28
CA LEU A 237 10.62 1.96 0.46
C LEU A 237 9.92 3.25 0.89
N SER A 238 10.07 3.64 2.16
CA SER A 238 9.55 4.90 2.70
C SER A 238 10.42 6.11 2.37
N HIS A 239 11.61 5.91 1.79
CA HIS A 239 12.55 6.98 1.45
C HIS A 239 12.96 6.89 -0.04
N PRO A 240 12.39 7.74 -0.91
CA PRO A 240 12.59 7.64 -2.36
C PRO A 240 14.06 7.70 -2.80
N ASP A 241 14.88 8.55 -2.16
CA ASP A 241 16.30 8.68 -2.50
C ASP A 241 17.08 7.38 -2.24
N TRP A 242 16.72 6.68 -1.17
CA TRP A 242 17.34 5.41 -0.81
C TRP A 242 16.86 4.27 -1.69
N THR A 243 15.58 4.26 -2.06
CA THR A 243 15.03 3.29 -3.03
C THR A 243 15.72 3.45 -4.39
N ARG A 244 15.84 4.69 -4.89
CA ARG A 244 16.54 4.98 -6.17
C ARG A 244 18.03 4.69 -6.10
N TRP A 245 18.68 4.97 -4.97
CA TRP A 245 20.07 4.61 -4.75
C TRP A 245 20.28 3.09 -4.86
N LEU A 246 19.45 2.30 -4.17
CA LEU A 246 19.55 0.83 -4.22
C LEU A 246 19.32 0.31 -5.64
N TYR A 247 18.33 0.86 -6.34
CA TYR A 247 18.07 0.55 -7.74
C TYR A 247 19.29 0.84 -8.64
N GLY A 248 19.94 2.00 -8.46
CA GLY A 248 21.18 2.34 -9.18
C GLY A 248 22.32 1.34 -8.90
N VAL A 249 22.53 1.00 -7.62
CA VAL A 249 23.54 0.00 -7.20
C VAL A 249 23.31 -1.35 -7.87
N GLN A 250 22.06 -1.81 -7.93
CA GLN A 250 21.69 -3.10 -8.53
C GLN A 250 21.89 -3.13 -10.05
N ARG A 251 21.96 -1.96 -10.69
CA ARG A 251 22.29 -1.80 -12.10
C ARG A 251 23.78 -1.59 -12.35
N GLY A 252 24.63 -1.83 -11.35
CA GLY A 252 26.07 -1.64 -11.44
C GLY A 252 26.49 -0.16 -11.46
N GLN A 253 25.60 0.76 -11.12
CA GLN A 253 25.94 2.17 -10.95
C GLN A 253 26.57 2.39 -9.58
N THR A 254 27.33 3.47 -9.44
CA THR A 254 27.97 3.88 -8.17
C THR A 254 27.39 5.23 -7.70
N PRO A 255 26.08 5.30 -7.39
CA PRO A 255 25.49 6.53 -6.89
C PRO A 255 26.10 6.91 -5.54
N ALA A 256 26.23 8.22 -5.30
CA ALA A 256 26.64 8.74 -4.00
C ALA A 256 25.63 8.28 -2.93
N TRP A 257 26.12 7.98 -1.72
CA TRP A 257 25.24 7.60 -0.62
C TRP A 257 24.29 8.75 -0.29
N PRO A 258 22.96 8.51 -0.28
CA PRO A 258 22.02 9.48 0.23
C PRO A 258 22.33 9.77 1.70
N GLN A 259 22.21 11.03 2.10
CA GLN A 259 22.42 11.42 3.48
C GLN A 259 21.24 10.94 4.33
N VAL A 260 21.52 10.36 5.49
CA VAL A 260 20.49 10.20 6.51
C VAL A 260 20.27 11.59 7.09
N ASN A 261 19.14 12.23 6.76
CA ASN A 261 18.76 13.44 7.46
C ASN A 261 18.51 13.05 8.91
N ALA A 262 19.49 13.28 9.78
CA ALA A 262 19.25 13.30 11.21
C ALA A 262 18.23 14.42 11.43
N THR A 263 16.98 14.07 11.69
CA THR A 263 15.95 15.01 12.11
C THR A 263 16.54 15.82 13.25
N SER A 264 16.75 17.10 12.97
CA SER A 264 17.25 18.07 13.92
C SER A 264 16.10 18.43 14.85
N ASP A 265 15.77 17.53 15.77
CA ASP A 265 15.01 17.84 16.98
C ASP A 265 15.99 17.97 18.14
N LEU A 266 16.94 18.90 17.98
CA LEU A 266 17.52 19.60 19.11
C LEU A 266 16.73 20.90 19.25
N VAL A 267 15.63 20.85 20.01
CA VAL A 267 15.15 22.05 20.71
C VAL A 267 16.23 22.39 21.74
N PRO A 268 17.00 23.49 21.61
CA PRO A 268 17.80 23.96 22.71
C PRO A 268 16.87 24.80 23.58
N GLY A 269 16.53 24.28 24.76
CA GLY A 269 16.14 25.14 25.87
C GLY A 269 17.23 26.17 26.13
N GLY A 270 16.84 27.42 26.30
CA GLY A 270 17.75 28.53 26.55
C GLY A 270 17.01 29.72 27.11
N ASP A 271 16.73 29.66 28.41
CA ASP A 271 16.41 30.81 29.26
C ASP A 271 17.29 32.03 28.93
N GLN A 272 16.67 33.18 28.74
CA GLN A 272 17.28 34.47 29.07
C GLN A 272 16.30 35.34 29.85
N HIS A 273 16.51 35.35 31.17
CA HIS A 273 16.21 36.47 32.02
C HIS A 273 16.99 37.70 31.54
N GLY A 274 16.30 38.82 31.32
CA GLY A 274 16.88 40.14 31.09
C GLY A 274 15.90 41.21 31.54
N ALA A 275 16.12 41.72 32.76
CA ALA A 275 15.29 42.72 33.42
C ALA A 275 15.64 44.17 33.02
N MET A 276 14.70 45.08 33.36
CA MET A 276 14.80 46.54 33.58
C MET A 276 14.62 47.52 32.41
N ALA A 277 13.48 48.24 32.43
CA ALA A 277 13.36 49.67 32.79
C ALA A 277 11.88 50.12 32.63
N ALA A 278 11.14 50.33 33.72
CA ALA A 278 10.89 51.62 34.37
C ALA A 278 9.97 52.58 33.57
N ALA A 279 8.69 52.64 33.97
CA ALA A 279 7.86 53.84 33.83
C ALA A 279 6.78 53.88 34.92
N THR A 280 6.73 55.04 35.55
CA THR A 280 6.17 55.36 36.86
C THR A 280 4.69 55.76 36.82
N ALA A 281 3.96 55.37 37.86
CA ALA A 281 2.80 56.02 38.50
C ALA A 281 1.47 56.20 37.74
N ARG A 282 0.41 55.58 38.30
CA ARG A 282 -0.65 56.30 39.06
C ARG A 282 -1.54 55.31 39.82
N SER A 283 -1.70 55.55 41.12
CA SER A 283 -2.77 55.07 42.01
C SER A 283 -3.66 56.28 42.35
N PRO A 284 -4.79 56.18 43.10
CA PRO A 284 -5.66 55.03 43.40
C PRO A 284 -7.17 55.38 43.25
N SER A 285 -8.07 54.40 43.37
CA SER A 285 -9.20 54.48 44.33
C SER A 285 -10.07 53.21 44.37
N PRO A 286 -10.79 52.98 45.50
CA PRO A 286 -11.19 51.66 45.98
C PRO A 286 -12.73 51.47 45.99
N ILE A 287 -13.20 50.48 46.77
CA ILE A 287 -14.59 50.13 47.17
C ILE A 287 -15.16 48.97 46.33
N ALA A 288 -15.84 47.95 46.84
CA ALA A 288 -16.01 47.25 48.13
C ALA A 288 -16.93 46.06 47.78
N GLY A 289 -16.80 44.89 48.45
CA GLY A 289 -17.76 43.79 48.23
C GLY A 289 -17.37 42.41 48.76
N LEU A 290 -17.40 42.27 50.08
CA LEU A 290 -17.71 41.06 50.88
C LEU A 290 -18.85 40.21 50.25
N ASP A 291 -19.02 38.88 50.36
CA ASP A 291 -18.35 37.75 51.05
C ASP A 291 -19.05 36.44 50.55
N PRO A 292 -18.95 35.22 51.16
CA PRO A 292 -18.71 33.96 50.42
C PRO A 292 -19.87 32.92 50.54
N ILE A 293 -19.54 31.65 50.25
CA ILE A 293 -20.14 30.37 50.74
C ILE A 293 -20.94 29.57 49.69
N ALA A 294 -20.44 28.38 49.33
CA ALA A 294 -21.06 27.08 49.68
C ALA A 294 -20.63 25.94 48.73
N THR A 295 -19.83 25.01 49.26
CA THR A 295 -19.78 23.60 48.83
C THR A 295 -21.03 22.88 49.35
N PRO A 296 -21.51 21.81 48.67
CA PRO A 296 -21.32 20.45 49.21
C PRO A 296 -21.02 19.41 48.11
N GLN A 297 -20.06 18.49 48.26
CA GLN A 297 -20.07 17.24 49.07
C GLN A 297 -21.07 16.16 48.59
N LEU A 298 -20.48 15.15 47.94
CA LEU A 298 -20.65 13.70 48.10
C LEU A 298 -22.05 13.04 48.01
N GLY A 299 -22.12 12.08 47.08
CA GLY A 299 -23.11 11.00 47.07
C GLY A 299 -22.49 9.71 46.51
N HIS A 300 -21.78 8.97 47.35
CA HIS A 300 -21.47 7.55 47.14
C HIS A 300 -22.77 6.73 47.10
N ARG A 301 -22.86 5.75 46.19
CA ARG A 301 -23.60 4.50 46.47
C ARG A 301 -23.10 3.32 45.63
N HIS A 302 -22.41 2.42 46.33
CA HIS A 302 -22.22 1.00 46.01
C HIS A 302 -23.54 0.22 46.11
N ALA A 303 -23.67 -0.88 45.34
CA ALA A 303 -24.13 -2.22 45.75
C ALA A 303 -24.58 -3.01 44.49
N HIS A 304 -23.87 -4.09 44.10
CA HIS A 304 -24.16 -5.52 44.39
C HIS A 304 -25.16 -6.19 43.42
N HIS A 305 -24.69 -7.20 42.66
CA HIS A 305 -25.09 -8.65 42.71
C HIS A 305 -26.55 -8.91 42.27
N HIS A 306 -26.85 -9.79 41.30
CA HIS A 306 -26.52 -11.22 41.18
C HIS A 306 -26.89 -11.73 39.76
N PRO A 307 -26.47 -12.97 39.38
CA PRO A 307 -26.72 -13.59 38.08
C PRO A 307 -28.00 -14.45 38.07
N GLY A 308 -28.43 -14.81 36.86
CA GLY A 308 -29.34 -15.89 36.54
C GLY A 308 -28.87 -16.55 35.25
#